data_AF-A0A8K1FPZ2-F1
#
_entry.id   AF-A0A8K1FPZ2-F1
#
_cell.length_a   1.000
_cell.length_b   1.000
_cell.length_c   1.000
_cell.angle_alpha   90.00
_cell.angle_beta   90.00
_cell.angle_gamma   90.00
#
_symmetry.space_group_name_H-M   'P 1'
#
loop_
_entity.id
_entity.type
_entity.pdbx_description
1 polymer ?
#
loop_
_entity_poly.entity_id
_entity_poly.type
_entity_poly.pdbx_seq_one_letter_code
_entity_poly.pdbx_strand_id
1 'polypeptide(L)'
;MALVYLPEKTWSPRYGPEFFTVAIIGVDIHERTYARYKIMIQNGKKHWTLLRRFSEFDKMRSSVQSKKGRDIPPLPPKTFWCRDLNPEYLVRRKALLYEFLNDLLVIPHVTEENGVRDFLQLQSSKTFFV
;
A
#
# COMPACT_ATOMS: atom_id res chain seq x y z
N MET A 1 5.47 -17.19 -5.80
CA MET A 1 4.14 -17.17 -6.42
C MET A 1 3.77 -15.74 -6.75
N ALA A 2 3.20 -15.50 -7.94
CA ALA A 2 2.68 -14.19 -8.32
C ALA A 2 1.35 -13.97 -7.58
N LEU A 3 1.20 -12.81 -6.96
CA LEU A 3 -0.02 -12.42 -6.26
C LEU A 3 -0.84 -11.50 -7.17
N VAL A 4 -2.12 -11.80 -7.30
CA VAL A 4 -3.07 -11.04 -8.11
C VAL A 4 -3.79 -10.05 -7.20
N TYR A 5 -3.65 -8.78 -7.52
CA TYR A 5 -4.38 -7.72 -6.83
C TYR A 5 -5.81 -7.62 -7.36
N LEU A 6 -6.76 -7.50 -6.43
CA LEU A 6 -8.16 -7.21 -6.71
C LEU A 6 -8.55 -5.93 -5.97
N PRO A 7 -9.21 -4.95 -6.64
CA PRO A 7 -9.80 -3.81 -5.96
C PRO A 7 -10.76 -4.25 -4.85
N GLU A 8 -10.78 -3.51 -3.74
CA GLU A 8 -11.59 -3.83 -2.55
C GLU A 8 -13.06 -4.09 -2.88
N LYS A 9 -13.63 -3.33 -3.83
CA LYS A 9 -15.02 -3.46 -4.28
C LYS A 9 -15.33 -4.81 -4.94
N THR A 10 -14.30 -5.48 -5.48
CA THR A 10 -14.41 -6.77 -6.15
C THR A 10 -14.05 -7.94 -5.24
N TRP A 11 -13.55 -7.66 -4.03
CA TRP A 11 -13.05 -8.68 -3.13
C TRP A 11 -14.16 -9.62 -2.62
N SER A 12 -13.81 -10.89 -2.51
CA SER A 12 -14.67 -11.93 -1.94
C SER A 12 -13.84 -12.83 -1.00
N PRO A 13 -14.37 -13.20 0.19
CA PRO A 13 -13.72 -14.17 1.07
C PRO A 13 -13.51 -15.56 0.45
N ARG A 14 -14.12 -15.82 -0.73
CA ARG A 14 -14.00 -17.08 -1.47
C ARG A 14 -12.69 -17.17 -2.27
N TYR A 15 -12.01 -16.05 -2.51
CA TYR A 15 -10.76 -16.06 -3.26
C TYR A 15 -9.66 -16.79 -2.49
N GLY A 16 -8.79 -17.48 -3.23
CA GLY A 16 -7.68 -18.23 -2.66
C GLY A 16 -6.49 -17.34 -2.25
N PRO A 17 -5.41 -17.95 -1.73
CA PRO A 17 -4.21 -17.25 -1.28
C PRO A 17 -3.43 -16.53 -2.40
N GLU A 18 -3.73 -16.81 -3.66
CA GLU A 18 -3.19 -16.14 -4.84
C GLU A 18 -3.73 -14.73 -5.04
N PHE A 19 -4.90 -14.40 -4.48
CA PHE A 19 -5.50 -13.08 -4.57
C PHE A 19 -5.31 -12.29 -3.28
N PHE A 20 -5.21 -10.97 -3.42
CA PHE A 20 -5.25 -10.06 -2.28
C PHE A 20 -5.91 -8.73 -2.62
N THR A 21 -6.41 -8.04 -1.60
CA THR A 21 -6.89 -6.66 -1.71
C THR A 21 -6.25 -5.77 -0.65
N VAL A 22 -6.34 -4.46 -0.86
CA VAL A 22 -5.78 -3.43 0.01
C VAL A 22 -6.82 -2.33 0.23
N ALA A 23 -6.98 -1.91 1.49
CA ALA A 23 -7.84 -0.81 1.87
C ALA A 23 -7.10 0.12 2.85
N ILE A 24 -7.21 1.43 2.68
CA ILE A 24 -6.73 2.39 3.69
C ILE A 24 -7.91 2.69 4.62
N ILE A 25 -7.90 2.12 5.82
CA ILE A 25 -9.04 2.15 6.72
C ILE A 25 -9.00 3.35 7.69
N GLY A 26 -7.84 3.96 7.92
CA GLY A 26 -7.74 5.08 8.87
C GLY A 26 -6.44 5.84 8.82
N VAL A 27 -6.33 6.83 9.71
CA VAL A 27 -5.12 7.62 9.93
C VAL A 27 -4.83 7.66 11.43
N ASP A 28 -3.58 7.39 11.79
CA ASP A 28 -3.02 7.43 13.14
C ASP A 28 -2.07 8.63 13.24
N ILE A 29 -2.31 9.56 14.15
CA ILE A 29 -1.38 10.67 14.41
C ILE A 29 -0.45 10.24 15.54
N HIS A 30 0.79 9.95 15.19
CA HIS A 30 1.78 9.53 16.18
C HIS A 30 2.36 10.76 16.89
N GLU A 31 2.10 10.87 18.19
CA GLU A 31 2.70 11.87 19.09
C GLU A 31 2.59 13.32 18.60
N ARG A 32 1.58 13.63 17.78
CA ARG A 32 1.42 14.94 17.09
C ARG A 32 2.61 15.34 16.21
N THR A 33 3.48 14.41 15.84
CA THR A 33 4.69 14.67 15.03
C THR A 33 4.52 14.28 13.58
N TYR A 34 3.80 13.19 13.29
CA TYR A 34 3.51 12.74 11.93
C TYR A 34 2.27 11.84 11.86
N ALA A 35 1.69 11.74 10.66
CA ALA A 35 0.58 10.85 10.37
C ALA A 35 1.05 9.53 9.74
N ARG A 36 0.42 8.43 10.18
CA ARG A 36 0.54 7.09 9.60
C ARG A 36 -0.82 6.66 9.07
N TYR A 37 -0.84 6.07 7.88
CA TYR A 37 -2.03 5.54 7.25
C TYR A 37 -2.18 4.07 7.63
N LYS A 38 -3.36 3.72 8.15
CA LYS A 38 -3.71 2.35 8.54
C LYS A 38 -4.19 1.60 7.31
N ILE A 39 -3.38 0.65 6.84
CA ILE A 39 -3.61 -0.13 5.62
C ILE A 39 -4.03 -1.54 6.05
N MET A 40 -5.20 -1.99 5.62
CA MET A 40 -5.67 -3.36 5.80
C MET A 40 -5.39 -4.14 4.51
N ILE A 41 -4.75 -5.30 4.66
CA ILE A 41 -4.49 -6.24 3.57
C ILE A 41 -5.27 -7.51 3.86
N GLN A 42 -5.96 -8.04 2.84
CA GLN A 42 -6.60 -9.34 2.89
C GLN A 42 -6.02 -10.21 1.78
N ASN A 43 -5.58 -11.42 2.10
CA ASN A 43 -5.02 -12.40 1.17
C ASN A 43 -5.61 -13.77 1.51
N GLY A 44 -6.49 -14.27 0.64
CA GLY A 44 -7.38 -15.40 0.92
C GLY A 44 -8.06 -15.29 2.31
N LYS A 45 -7.75 -16.24 3.20
CA LYS A 45 -8.25 -16.27 4.60
C LYS A 45 -7.42 -15.44 5.58
N LYS A 46 -6.23 -14.98 5.18
CA LYS A 46 -5.34 -14.18 6.02
C LYS A 46 -5.66 -12.72 5.85
N HIS A 47 -5.53 -11.96 6.93
CA HIS A 47 -5.61 -10.51 6.87
C HIS A 47 -4.70 -9.92 7.95
N TRP A 48 -4.14 -8.76 7.66
CA TRP A 48 -3.33 -8.02 8.61
C TRP A 48 -3.48 -6.54 8.37
N THR A 49 -3.01 -5.74 9.33
CA THR A 49 -3.05 -4.29 9.25
C THR A 49 -1.65 -3.73 9.48
N LEU A 50 -1.31 -2.73 8.68
CA LEU A 50 -0.03 -2.03 8.73
C LEU A 50 -0.26 -0.54 8.98
N LEU A 51 0.75 0.11 9.54
CA LEU A 51 0.81 1.56 9.67
C LEU A 51 1.99 2.06 8.83
N ARG A 52 1.71 2.88 7.82
CA ARG A 52 2.74 3.44 6.93
C ARG A 52 2.63 4.95 6.86
N ARG A 53 3.75 5.66 7.01
CA ARG A 53 3.83 7.12 6.79
C ARG A 53 3.99 7.43 5.31
N PHE A 54 3.60 8.64 4.90
CA PHE A 54 3.66 9.09 3.51
C PHE A 54 5.04 8.87 2.83
N SER A 55 6.13 9.12 3.55
CA SER A 55 7.47 8.94 2.96
C SER A 55 7.83 7.48 2.67
N GLU A 56 7.16 6.50 3.29
CA GLU A 56 7.34 5.08 2.96
C GLU A 56 6.67 4.74 1.62
N PHE A 57 5.54 5.37 1.29
CA PHE A 57 4.93 5.27 -0.04
C PHE A 57 5.87 5.85 -1.10
N ASP A 58 6.47 7.01 -0.81
CA ASP A 58 7.45 7.65 -1.69
C ASP A 58 8.69 6.80 -1.93
N LYS A 59 9.22 6.16 -0.88
CA LYS A 59 10.33 5.21 -0.99
C LYS A 59 9.94 4.00 -1.83
N MET A 60 8.76 3.42 -1.60
CA MET A 60 8.25 2.30 -2.40
C MET A 60 8.11 2.71 -3.88
N ARG A 61 7.44 3.83 -4.18
CA ARG A 61 7.28 4.33 -5.56
C ARG A 61 8.63 4.51 -6.24
N SER A 62 9.58 5.15 -5.57
CA SER A 62 10.93 5.38 -6.11
C SER A 62 11.64 4.07 -6.42
N SER A 63 11.48 3.05 -5.56
CA SER A 63 12.04 1.71 -5.78
C SER A 63 11.41 0.97 -6.96
N VAL A 64 10.13 1.18 -7.24
CA VAL A 64 9.48 0.60 -8.43
C VAL A 64 9.87 1.39 -9.68
N GLN A 65 9.96 2.72 -9.57
CA GLN A 65 10.28 3.63 -10.68
C GLN A 65 11.67 3.38 -11.26
N SER A 66 12.65 3.08 -10.41
CA SER A 66 13.99 2.73 -10.86
C SER A 66 14.05 1.44 -11.68
N LYS A 67 13.06 0.55 -11.56
CA LYS A 67 13.03 -0.76 -12.23
C LYS A 67 12.06 -0.83 -13.41
N LYS A 68 10.87 -0.23 -13.29
CA LYS A 68 9.80 -0.29 -14.31
C LYS A 68 9.72 0.95 -15.20
N GLY A 69 10.50 1.99 -14.94
CA GLY A 69 10.54 3.19 -15.79
C GLY A 69 9.43 4.20 -15.47
N ARG A 70 8.97 4.93 -16.51
CA ARG A 70 8.18 6.18 -16.34
C ARG A 70 6.69 5.97 -16.10
N ASP A 71 6.13 4.78 -16.33
CA ASP A 71 4.68 4.53 -16.32
C ASP A 71 4.11 4.23 -14.93
N ILE A 72 4.65 4.88 -13.88
CA ILE A 72 4.18 4.67 -12.50
C ILE A 72 3.27 5.81 -12.08
N PRO A 73 2.11 5.51 -11.46
CA PRO A 73 1.19 6.53 -11.00
C PRO A 73 1.88 7.58 -10.12
N PRO A 74 1.49 8.85 -10.23
CA PRO A 74 2.06 9.92 -9.42
C PRO A 74 1.62 9.76 -7.96
N LEU A 75 2.53 10.07 -7.03
CA LEU A 75 2.14 10.28 -5.63
C LEU A 75 1.58 11.69 -5.44
N PRO A 76 0.70 11.91 -4.45
CA PRO A 76 0.28 13.26 -4.11
C PRO A 76 1.49 14.11 -3.67
N PRO A 77 1.44 15.44 -3.86
CA PRO A 77 2.57 16.33 -3.60
C PRO A 77 3.12 16.17 -2.18
N LYS A 78 4.45 16.18 -2.07
CA LYS A 78 5.13 16.22 -0.77
C LYS A 78 4.89 17.57 -0.10
N THR A 79 4.62 17.56 1.20
CA THR A 79 4.58 18.79 2.00
C THR A 79 5.97 19.04 2.55
N PHE A 80 6.70 19.99 1.96
CA PHE A 80 8.09 20.27 2.35
C PHE A 80 8.22 21.19 3.57
N TRP A 81 7.19 21.98 3.90
CA TRP A 81 7.35 23.09 4.85
C TRP A 81 6.41 23.10 6.06
N CYS A 82 5.30 22.37 6.03
CA CYS A 82 4.45 22.16 7.19
C CYS A 82 3.93 20.71 7.17
N ARG A 83 4.17 19.95 8.24
CA ARG A 83 3.48 18.68 8.44
C ARG A 83 2.05 19.01 8.83
N ASP A 84 1.23 19.21 7.81
CA ASP A 84 -0.18 19.48 8.01
C ASP A 84 -0.84 18.23 8.60
N LEU A 85 -1.18 18.32 9.88
CA LEU A 85 -1.91 17.31 10.64
C LEU A 85 -3.41 17.66 10.73
N ASN A 86 -3.87 18.64 9.95
CA ASN A 86 -5.29 18.94 9.82
C ASN A 86 -6.04 17.67 9.38
N PRO A 87 -7.09 17.25 10.11
CA PRO A 87 -7.89 16.10 9.76
C PRO A 87 -8.40 16.10 8.31
N GLU A 88 -8.86 17.24 7.78
CA GLU A 88 -9.36 17.34 6.41
C GLU A 88 -8.27 17.06 5.38
N TYR A 89 -7.08 17.59 5.63
CA TYR A 89 -5.91 17.35 4.80
C TYR A 89 -5.51 15.87 4.79
N LEU A 90 -5.50 15.25 5.97
CA LEU A 90 -5.18 13.82 6.13
C LEU A 90 -6.23 12.93 5.47
N VAL A 91 -7.51 13.28 5.53
CA VAL A 91 -8.60 12.57 4.83
C VAL A 91 -8.44 12.68 3.32
N ARG A 92 -8.19 13.88 2.79
CA ARG A 92 -7.95 14.08 1.35
C ARG A 92 -6.72 13.29 0.88
N ARG A 93 -5.61 13.37 1.63
CA ARG A 93 -4.39 12.63 1.31
C ARG A 93 -4.59 11.12 1.41
N LYS A 94 -5.37 10.63 2.38
CA LYS A 94 -5.76 9.21 2.48
C LYS A 94 -6.44 8.72 1.20
N ALA A 95 -7.38 9.49 0.65
CA ALA A 95 -8.07 9.14 -0.60
C ALA A 95 -7.09 9.06 -1.79
N LEU A 96 -6.21 10.06 -1.94
CA LEU A 96 -5.21 10.07 -3.00
C LEU A 96 -4.20 8.92 -2.90
N LEU A 97 -3.82 8.53 -1.67
CA LEU A 97 -2.96 7.37 -1.44
C LEU A 97 -3.66 6.04 -1.77
N TYR A 98 -4.97 5.96 -1.53
CA TYR A 98 -5.77 4.80 -1.89
C TYR A 98 -5.86 4.64 -3.41
N GLU A 99 -6.16 5.72 -4.14
CA GLU A 99 -6.15 5.74 -5.61
C GLU A 99 -4.78 5.34 -6.17
N PHE A 100 -3.71 5.95 -5.65
CA PHE A 100 -2.33 5.60 -6.02
C PHE A 100 -2.03 4.10 -5.83
N LEU A 101 -2.46 3.49 -4.72
CA LEU A 101 -2.24 2.05 -4.50
C LEU A 101 -3.03 1.20 -5.48
N ASN A 102 -4.29 1.56 -5.76
CA ASN A 102 -5.10 0.82 -6.72
C ASN A 102 -4.49 0.86 -8.12
N ASP A 103 -4.06 2.04 -8.56
CA ASP A 103 -3.43 2.23 -9.87
C ASP A 103 -2.08 1.50 -9.95
N LEU A 104 -1.29 1.55 -8.87
CA LEU A 104 0.01 0.89 -8.82
C LEU A 104 -0.16 -0.62 -8.89
N LEU A 105 -1.04 -1.21 -8.07
CA LEU A 105 -1.14 -2.65 -7.87
C LEU A 105 -1.80 -3.39 -9.05
N VAL A 106 -2.49 -2.68 -9.94
CA VAL A 106 -2.99 -3.24 -11.21
C VAL A 106 -1.86 -3.47 -12.23
N ILE A 107 -0.70 -2.81 -12.06
CA ILE A 107 0.44 -2.99 -12.98
C ILE A 107 0.96 -4.44 -12.89
N PRO A 108 1.06 -5.17 -14.02
CA PRO A 108 1.57 -6.54 -14.04
C PRO A 108 2.94 -6.67 -13.37
N HIS A 109 3.16 -7.73 -12.59
CA HIS A 109 4.41 -8.04 -11.89
C HIS A 109 4.91 -6.97 -10.91
N VAL A 110 4.13 -5.93 -10.57
CA VAL A 110 4.56 -4.89 -9.62
C VAL A 110 4.68 -5.45 -8.19
N THR A 111 3.84 -6.44 -7.87
CA THR A 111 3.81 -7.14 -6.57
C THR A 111 4.97 -8.12 -6.42
N GLU A 112 5.76 -8.33 -7.47
CA GLU A 112 6.99 -9.11 -7.42
C GLU A 112 8.18 -8.28 -6.95
N GLU A 113 8.08 -6.95 -7.03
CA GLU A 113 9.11 -6.06 -6.58
C GLU A 113 9.26 -6.08 -5.06
N ASN A 114 10.48 -6.29 -4.58
CA ASN A 114 10.79 -6.35 -3.15
C ASN A 114 10.28 -5.11 -2.40
N GLY A 115 10.43 -3.92 -2.99
CA GLY A 115 9.94 -2.68 -2.37
C GLY A 115 8.42 -2.70 -2.11
N VAL A 116 7.63 -3.31 -2.98
CA VAL A 116 6.17 -3.45 -2.82
C VAL A 116 5.85 -4.57 -1.84
N ARG A 117 6.52 -5.71 -1.95
CA ARG A 117 6.33 -6.85 -1.01
C ARG A 117 6.66 -6.45 0.43
N ASP A 118 7.76 -5.76 0.64
CA ASP A 118 8.21 -5.30 1.96
C ASP A 118 7.27 -4.23 2.51
N PHE A 119 6.80 -3.30 1.65
CA PHE A 119 5.87 -2.26 2.04
C PHE A 119 4.52 -2.84 2.51
N LEU A 120 3.95 -3.77 1.73
CA LEU A 120 2.68 -4.44 2.03
C LEU A 120 2.82 -5.65 2.98
N GLN A 121 4.04 -6.03 3.34
CA GLN A 121 4.36 -7.25 4.09
C GLN A 121 3.69 -8.50 3.49
N LEU A 122 3.69 -8.60 2.16
CA LEU A 122 3.19 -9.78 1.46
C LEU A 122 4.18 -10.92 1.75
N GLN A 123 3.82 -11.77 2.70
CA GLN A 123 4.62 -12.92 3.10
C GLN A 123 4.86 -13.78 1.85
N SER A 124 6.12 -13.93 1.44
CA SER A 124 6.45 -15.01 0.52
C SER A 124 6.14 -16.30 1.27
N SER A 125 5.31 -17.17 0.70
CA SER A 125 5.06 -18.52 1.19
C SER A 125 6.35 -19.35 1.09
N LYS A 126 7.39 -19.01 1.85
CA LYS A 126 8.41 -19.96 2.24
C LYS A 126 7.85 -20.61 3.49
N THR A 127 7.04 -21.65 3.27
CA THR A 127 6.74 -22.61 4.32
C THR A 127 8.08 -23.16 4.79
N PHE A 128 8.55 -22.70 5.95
CA PHE A 128 9.62 -23.40 6.65
C PHE A 128 8.96 -24.65 7.23
N PHE A 129 9.15 -25.78 6.56
CA PHE A 129 9.03 -27.06 7.23
C PHE A 129 10.28 -27.19 8.11
N VAL A 130 10.07 -27.21 9.42
CA VAL A 130 11.03 -27.74 10.39
C VAL A 130 10.57 -29.16 10.71
#